data_AF-A0A7D7ZTI2-F1
#
_entry.id   AF-A0A7D7ZTI2-F1
#
_cell.length_a   1.000
_cell.length_b   1.000
_cell.length_c   1.000
_cell.angle_alpha   90.00
_cell.angle_beta   90.00
_cell.angle_gamma   90.00
#
_symmetry.space_group_name_H-M   'P 1'
#
loop_
_entity.id
_entity.type
_entity.pdbx_description
1 polymer ?
#
loop_
_entity_poly.entity_id
_entity_poly.type
_entity_poly.pdbx_seq_one_letter_code
_entity_poly.pdbx_strand_id
1 'polypeptide(L)'
;MCEEREFELYEGKFDCLSTLGETALVFEIKTILNSMSDQEKQTIKGVGQLKYYKFSIVNRQMEYEDIKEFLVYSQKPQDSLIEFCSAENIKVVWLQEGVFKIYDSVSNEDVGFEPLSFV
;
A
#
# COMPACT_ATOMS: atom_id res chain seq x y z
N MET A 1 -6.03 15.22 4.04
CA MET A 1 -6.44 14.11 3.13
C MET A 1 -5.68 14.23 1.81
N CYS A 2 -5.48 13.15 1.04
CA CYS A 2 -4.77 13.21 -0.25
C CYS A 2 -5.42 14.19 -1.24
N GLU A 3 -6.73 14.42 -1.14
CA GLU A 3 -7.48 15.40 -1.94
C GLU A 3 -7.02 16.86 -1.77
N GLU A 4 -6.39 17.20 -0.66
CA GLU A 4 -5.99 18.59 -0.36
C GLU A 4 -4.60 18.95 -0.90
N ARG A 5 -3.94 18.03 -1.62
CA ARG A 5 -2.51 18.16 -1.99
C ARG A 5 -2.17 17.71 -3.42
N GLU A 6 -3.00 18.06 -4.41
CA GLU A 6 -2.76 17.86 -5.86
C GLU A 6 -2.81 16.41 -6.37
N PHE A 7 -3.28 15.46 -5.58
CA PHE A 7 -3.43 14.08 -6.03
C PHE A 7 -4.71 13.87 -6.87
N GLU A 8 -4.58 13.26 -8.05
CA GLU A 8 -5.73 12.73 -8.80
C GLU A 8 -6.15 11.37 -8.22
N LEU A 9 -7.36 11.29 -7.66
CA LEU A 9 -7.94 10.05 -7.15
C LEU A 9 -8.69 9.32 -8.25
N TYR A 10 -8.27 8.09 -8.55
CA TYR A 10 -8.96 7.19 -9.46
C TYR A 10 -9.76 6.15 -8.67
N GLU A 11 -10.94 6.52 -8.20
CA GLU A 11 -11.88 5.56 -7.58
C GLU A 11 -12.50 4.67 -8.65
N GLY A 12 -12.36 3.34 -8.50
CA GLY A 12 -12.79 2.37 -9.51
C GLY A 12 -12.16 0.99 -9.33
N LYS A 13 -11.29 0.57 -10.26
CA LYS A 13 -10.55 -0.70 -10.13
C LYS A 13 -9.57 -0.72 -8.95
N PHE A 14 -9.24 0.44 -8.37
CA PHE A 14 -8.31 0.59 -7.27
C PHE A 14 -9.06 1.05 -6.03
N ASP A 15 -8.58 0.64 -4.85
CA ASP A 15 -9.07 1.22 -3.59
C ASP A 15 -8.58 2.67 -3.41
N CYS A 16 -7.33 2.95 -3.78
CA CYS A 16 -6.82 4.31 -3.95
C CYS A 16 -5.58 4.33 -4.85
N LEU A 17 -5.55 5.24 -5.81
CA LEU A 17 -4.38 5.56 -6.62
C LEU A 17 -4.15 7.06 -6.47
N SER A 18 -2.91 7.45 -6.19
CA SER A 18 -2.54 8.85 -6.10
C SER A 18 -1.22 9.07 -6.85
N THR A 19 -1.18 10.10 -7.69
CA THR A 19 -0.01 10.47 -8.51
C THR A 19 0.49 11.85 -8.12
N LEU A 20 1.81 12.03 -8.05
CA LEU A 20 2.44 13.34 -7.84
C LEU A 20 3.75 13.38 -8.64
N GLY A 21 3.84 14.31 -9.61
CA GLY A 21 4.97 14.37 -10.54
C GLY A 21 5.06 13.11 -11.41
N GLU A 22 6.25 12.49 -11.44
CA GLU A 22 6.53 11.24 -12.19
C GLU A 22 6.34 9.97 -11.33
N THR A 23 5.92 10.12 -10.07
CA THR A 23 5.76 9.01 -9.13
C THR A 23 4.28 8.69 -8.90
N ALA A 24 3.96 7.40 -9.00
CA ALA A 24 2.64 6.86 -8.68
C ALA A 24 2.68 6.07 -7.36
N LEU A 25 1.76 6.41 -6.45
CA LEU A 25 1.52 5.69 -5.22
C LEU A 25 0.23 4.87 -5.37
N VAL A 26 0.36 3.55 -5.35
CA VAL A 26 -0.77 2.61 -5.53
C VAL A 26 -1.11 1.99 -4.19
N PHE A 27 -2.35 2.16 -3.74
CA PHE A 27 -2.84 1.63 -2.47
C PHE A 27 -3.92 0.58 -2.71
N GLU A 28 -3.77 -0.55 -2.03
CA GLU A 28 -4.81 -1.56 -1.90
C GLU A 28 -5.16 -1.71 -0.42
N ILE A 29 -6.44 -1.67 -0.09
CA ILE A 29 -6.94 -1.64 1.29
C ILE A 29 -7.58 -2.98 1.63
N LYS A 30 -7.16 -3.58 2.75
CA LYS A 30 -7.69 -4.85 3.25
C LYS A 30 -8.17 -4.73 4.68
N THR A 31 -9.43 -5.09 4.88
CA THR A 31 -9.92 -5.40 6.23
C THR A 31 -9.49 -6.83 6.57
N ILE A 32 -8.83 -6.99 7.73
CA ILE A 32 -8.36 -8.29 8.22
C ILE A 32 -8.90 -8.58 9.61
N LEU A 33 -9.01 -9.87 9.91
CA LEU A 33 -9.29 -10.41 11.25
C LEU A 33 -8.00 -10.86 11.94
N ASN A 34 -8.10 -11.23 13.23
CA ASN A 34 -6.97 -11.75 14.01
C ASN A 34 -6.57 -13.20 13.65
N SER A 35 -7.22 -13.83 12.67
CA SER A 35 -6.90 -15.18 12.25
C SER A 35 -5.87 -15.18 11.12
N MET A 36 -4.84 -16.01 11.26
CA MET A 36 -3.75 -16.09 10.29
C MET A 36 -4.26 -16.46 8.88
N SER A 37 -5.20 -17.40 8.78
CA SER A 37 -5.79 -17.80 7.50
C SER A 37 -6.52 -16.66 6.77
N ASP A 38 -7.20 -15.77 7.50
CA ASP A 38 -7.82 -14.60 6.87
C ASP A 38 -6.76 -13.61 6.39
N GLN A 39 -5.77 -13.31 7.23
CA GLN A 39 -4.69 -12.39 6.87
C GLN A 39 -3.90 -12.88 5.65
N GLU A 40 -3.55 -14.16 5.57
CA GLU A 40 -2.95 -14.80 4.40
C GLU A 40 -3.80 -14.59 3.15
N LYS A 41 -5.09 -14.91 3.23
CA LYS A 41 -6.02 -14.80 2.10
C LYS A 41 -6.16 -13.37 1.61
N GLN A 42 -6.26 -12.39 2.51
CA GLN A 42 -6.35 -10.97 2.13
C GLN A 42 -5.02 -10.47 1.54
N THR A 43 -3.89 -10.93 2.08
CA THR A 43 -2.55 -10.59 1.58
C THR A 43 -2.35 -11.11 0.16
N ILE A 44 -2.65 -12.39 -0.10
CA ILE A 44 -2.54 -13.00 -1.44
C ILE A 44 -3.38 -12.21 -2.46
N LYS A 45 -4.63 -11.86 -2.09
CA LYS A 45 -5.50 -11.05 -2.95
C LYS A 45 -4.91 -9.67 -3.22
N GLY A 46 -4.50 -8.97 -2.16
CA GLY A 46 -3.97 -7.62 -2.26
C GLY A 46 -2.69 -7.54 -3.09
N VAL A 47 -1.76 -8.47 -2.90
CA VAL A 47 -0.55 -8.59 -3.72
C VAL A 47 -0.91 -8.84 -5.18
N GLY A 48 -1.82 -9.78 -5.47
CA GLY A 48 -2.25 -10.05 -6.84
C GLY A 48 -2.84 -8.83 -7.54
N GLN A 49 -3.67 -8.05 -6.81
CA GLN A 49 -4.25 -6.80 -7.29
C GLN A 49 -3.18 -5.74 -7.55
N LEU A 50 -2.28 -5.48 -6.60
CA LEU A 50 -1.18 -4.51 -6.74
C LEU A 50 -0.28 -4.83 -7.94
N LYS A 51 0.13 -6.09 -8.11
CA LYS A 51 0.97 -6.49 -9.26
C LYS A 51 0.24 -6.28 -10.59
N TYR A 52 -1.06 -6.61 -10.65
CA TYR A 52 -1.87 -6.37 -11.85
C TYR A 52 -2.01 -4.88 -12.16
N TYR A 53 -2.33 -4.07 -11.14
CA TYR A 53 -2.49 -2.62 -11.23
C TYR A 53 -1.22 -1.93 -11.71
N LYS A 54 -0.09 -2.22 -11.05
CA LYS A 54 1.23 -1.71 -11.41
C LYS A 54 1.55 -1.99 -12.86
N PHE A 55 1.47 -3.25 -13.28
CA PHE A 55 1.86 -3.64 -14.63
C PHE A 55 0.85 -3.15 -15.68
N SER A 56 -0.42 -3.48 -15.51
CA SER A 56 -1.40 -3.37 -16.60
C SER A 56 -2.00 -1.99 -16.75
N ILE A 57 -2.08 -1.21 -15.67
CA ILE A 57 -2.77 0.09 -15.66
C ILE A 57 -1.76 1.21 -15.46
N VAL A 58 -1.09 1.26 -14.31
CA VAL A 58 -0.22 2.38 -13.94
C VAL A 58 0.98 2.48 -14.88
N ASN A 59 1.63 1.35 -15.20
CA ASN A 59 2.72 1.35 -16.17
C ASN A 59 2.23 1.36 -17.62
N ARG A 60 1.39 0.41 -18.04
CA ARG A 60 1.08 0.20 -19.46
C ARG A 60 0.06 1.17 -20.06
N GLN A 61 -0.82 1.76 -19.25
CA GLN A 61 -1.87 2.68 -19.72
C GLN A 61 -1.60 4.12 -19.31
N MET A 62 -1.07 4.34 -18.11
CA MET A 62 -0.77 5.67 -17.58
C MET A 62 0.71 6.07 -17.74
N GLU A 63 1.57 5.16 -18.20
CA GLU A 63 2.98 5.42 -18.55
C GLU A 63 3.87 5.85 -17.38
N TYR A 64 3.46 5.58 -16.13
CA TYR A 64 4.33 5.78 -14.96
C TYR A 64 5.36 4.67 -14.83
N GLU A 65 6.61 5.04 -14.58
CA GLU A 65 7.71 4.08 -14.34
C GLU A 65 8.07 3.97 -12.86
N ASP A 66 8.08 5.08 -12.12
CA ASP A 66 8.29 5.06 -10.67
C ASP A 66 6.98 4.79 -9.92
N ILE A 67 6.79 3.53 -9.53
CA ILE A 67 5.55 3.06 -8.91
C ILE A 67 5.85 2.47 -7.54
N LYS A 68 5.28 3.07 -6.49
CA LYS A 68 5.34 2.57 -5.11
C LYS A 68 4.04 1.86 -4.76
N GLU A 69 4.14 0.59 -4.35
CA GLU A 69 3.01 -0.26 -3.98
C GLU A 69 2.83 -0.25 -2.46
N PHE A 70 1.59 -0.03 -2.00
CA PHE A 70 1.20 -0.04 -0.60
C PHE A 70 0.04 -1.00 -0.37
N LEU A 71 0.20 -1.89 0.60
CA LEU A 71 -0.88 -2.73 1.11
C LEU A 71 -1.28 -2.23 2.49
N VAL A 72 -2.51 -1.70 2.59
CA VAL A 72 -3.02 -1.02 3.78
C VAL A 72 -3.99 -1.94 4.52
N TYR A 73 -3.72 -2.23 5.78
CA TYR A 73 -4.56 -3.08 6.62
C TYR A 73 -5.39 -2.28 7.63
N SER A 74 -6.57 -2.79 7.96
CA SER A 74 -7.43 -2.20 9.00
C SER A 74 -6.86 -2.30 10.43
N GLN A 75 -5.83 -3.12 10.63
CA GLN A 75 -5.09 -3.30 11.89
C GLN A 75 -3.72 -3.92 11.57
N LYS A 76 -2.78 -3.97 12.53
CA LYS A 76 -1.44 -4.54 12.28
C LYS A 76 -1.56 -6.02 11.88
N PRO A 77 -1.07 -6.44 10.70
CA PRO A 77 -0.99 -7.85 10.34
C PRO A 77 0.13 -8.56 11.13
N GLN A 78 0.19 -9.88 11.07
CA GLN A 78 1.33 -10.63 11.61
C GLN A 78 2.65 -10.17 10.96
N ASP A 79 3.72 -10.12 11.75
CA ASP A 79 5.03 -9.62 11.30
C ASP A 79 5.58 -10.41 10.10
N SER A 80 5.33 -11.72 10.05
CA SER A 80 5.71 -12.57 8.91
C SER A 80 5.11 -12.12 7.57
N LEU A 81 3.92 -11.51 7.59
CA LEU A 81 3.30 -10.94 6.39
C LEU A 81 3.92 -9.59 6.01
N ILE A 82 4.36 -8.80 7.01
CA ILE A 82 5.11 -7.56 6.79
C ILE A 82 6.45 -7.88 6.12
N GLU A 83 7.15 -8.90 6.62
CA GLU A 83 8.41 -9.40 6.06
C GLU A 83 8.22 -9.88 4.61
N PHE A 84 7.19 -10.71 4.36
CA PHE A 84 6.86 -11.19 3.02
C PHE A 84 6.60 -10.03 2.04
N CYS A 85 5.73 -9.09 2.40
CA CYS A 85 5.41 -7.95 1.54
C CYS A 85 6.65 -7.08 1.28
N SER A 86 7.49 -6.88 2.29
CA SER A 86 8.73 -6.12 2.17
C SER A 86 9.70 -6.77 1.17
N ALA A 87 9.83 -8.09 1.20
CA ALA A 87 10.63 -8.85 0.23
C ALA A 87 10.10 -8.70 -1.22
N GLU A 88 8.78 -8.54 -1.37
CA GLU A 88 8.11 -8.27 -2.65
C GLU A 88 8.09 -6.79 -3.07
N ASN A 89 8.84 -5.94 -2.36
CA ASN A 89 8.89 -4.48 -2.52
C ASN A 89 7.54 -3.76 -2.33
N ILE A 90 6.66 -4.34 -1.51
CA ILE A 90 5.36 -3.77 -1.14
C ILE A 90 5.46 -3.20 0.27
N LYS A 91 5.12 -1.92 0.42
CA LYS A 91 5.12 -1.26 1.72
C LYS A 91 3.83 -1.61 2.47
N VAL A 92 3.96 -2.04 3.72
CA VAL A 92 2.80 -2.40 4.55
C VAL A 92 2.45 -1.24 5.47
N VAL A 93 1.21 -0.78 5.37
CA VAL A 93 0.64 0.26 6.22
C VAL A 93 -0.50 -0.36 7.03
N TRP A 94 -0.72 0.08 8.26
CA TRP A 94 -1.88 -0.36 9.03
C TRP A 94 -2.44 0.75 9.90
N LEU A 95 -3.73 0.65 10.23
CA LEU A 95 -4.37 1.55 11.19
C LEU A 95 -4.09 1.06 12.62
N GLN A 96 -3.61 1.95 13.47
CA GLN A 96 -3.41 1.71 14.90
C GLN A 96 -3.83 2.95 15.68
N GLU A 97 -4.81 2.81 16.57
CA GLU A 97 -5.32 3.91 17.42
C GLU A 97 -5.74 5.16 16.62
N GLY A 98 -6.30 4.96 15.41
CA GLY A 98 -6.72 6.04 14.53
C GLY A 98 -5.61 6.69 13.70
N VAL A 99 -4.37 6.19 13.79
CA VAL A 99 -3.21 6.69 13.05
C VAL A 99 -2.69 5.60 12.12
N PHE A 100 -2.35 5.96 10.88
CA PHE A 100 -1.68 5.03 9.97
C PHE A 100 -0.20 4.89 10.33
N LYS A 101 0.25 3.65 10.44
CA LYS A 101 1.62 3.25 10.76
C LYS A 101 2.24 2.49 9.60
N ILE A 102 3.56 2.58 9.47
CA ILE A 102 4.36 1.84 8.49
C ILE A 102 5.58 1.25 9.18
N TYR A 103 6.00 0.08 8.73
CA TYR A 103 7.26 -0.52 9.18
C TYR A 103 8.44 0.14 8.46
N ASP A 104 9.34 0.76 9.22
CA ASP A 104 10.61 1.26 8.71
C ASP A 104 11.71 0.22 8.92
N SER A 105 12.20 -0.35 7.81
CA SER A 105 13.27 -1.36 7.85
C SER A 105 14.64 -0.77 8.22
N VAL A 106 14.82 0.55 8.17
CA VAL A 106 16.08 1.22 8.53
C VAL A 106 16.19 1.37 10.04
N SER A 107 15.16 1.90 10.70
CA SER A 107 15.11 2.03 12.16
C SER A 107 14.67 0.74 12.86
N ASN A 108 14.08 -0.21 12.14
CA ASN A 108 13.46 -1.41 12.68
C ASN A 108 12.34 -1.06 13.67
N GLU A 109 11.56 -0.03 13.35
CA GLU A 109 10.48 0.52 14.18
C GLU A 109 9.20 0.78 13.38
N ASP A 110 8.07 0.79 14.10
CA ASP A 110 6.76 1.17 13.58
C ASP A 110 6.57 2.69 13.67
N VAL A 111 6.69 3.39 12.54
CA VAL A 111 6.64 4.87 12.49
C VAL A 111 5.31 5.37 11.94
N GLY A 112 5.03 6.68 12.07
CA GLY A 112 3.87 7.30 11.44
C GLY A 112 3.99 7.26 9.92
N PHE A 113 2.91 6.89 9.23
CA PHE A 113 2.88 6.87 7.76
C PHE A 113 2.67 8.29 7.22
N GLU A 114 3.65 8.79 6.47
CA GLU A 114 3.59 10.06 5.74
C GLU A 114 3.76 9.80 4.24
N PRO A 115 2.70 9.84 3.42
CA PRO A 115 2.78 9.45 2.00
C PRO A 115 3.74 10.32 1.18
N LEU A 116 3.94 11.57 1.59
CA LEU A 116 4.84 12.51 0.92
C LEU A 116 6.33 12.16 1.07
N SER A 117 6.71 11.28 1.98
CA SER A 117 8.11 10.82 2.07
C SER A 117 8.49 9.82 0.98
N PHE A 118 7.54 9.44 0.11
CA PHE A 118 7.71 8.44 -0.93
C PHE A 118 7.58 8.99 -2.34
N VAL A 119 7.47 10.31 -2.46
CA VAL A 119 7.41 11.07 -3.71
C VAL A 119 8.64 11.96 -3.85
#